data_AF-A0A842W488-F1
#
_entry.id   AF-A0A842W488-F1
#
_cell.length_a   1.000
_cell.length_b   1.000
_cell.length_c   1.000
_cell.angle_alpha   90.00
_cell.angle_beta   90.00
_cell.angle_gamma   90.00
#
_symmetry.space_group_name_H-M   'P 1'
#
loop_
_entity.id
_entity.type
_entity.pdbx_description
1 polymer ?
#
loop_
_entity_poly.entity_id
_entity_poly.type
_entity_poly.pdbx_seq_one_letter_code
_entity_poly.pdbx_strand_id
1 'polypeptide(L)'
;MGLNTDYDELIERGLELLEAAEAAEHSEDWARSIFKYQQAAEVLSQCKLPREKLDEIYDRIAYLNRVKEHEKEQKAAQPQVDVDGMQEKAFQMIDNAKALEKENRLPDAVDSLMHAVQYLSAAGWEPA
;
A
#
# COMPACT_ATOMS: atom_id res chain seq x y z
N MET A 1 26.03 33.72 -28.97
CA MET A 1 25.36 33.72 -27.65
C MET A 1 24.31 32.62 -27.70
N GLY A 2 24.49 31.50 -27.00
CA GLY A 2 23.55 30.37 -27.14
C GLY A 2 23.79 29.24 -26.14
N LEU A 3 24.29 29.54 -24.94
CA LEU A 3 24.60 28.54 -23.91
C LEU A 3 23.78 28.69 -22.61
N ASN A 4 22.90 29.69 -22.51
CA ASN A 4 22.11 29.92 -21.30
C ASN A 4 20.69 29.32 -21.36
N THR A 5 20.09 29.19 -22.54
CA THR A 5 18.69 28.78 -22.68
C THR A 5 18.45 27.33 -22.25
N ASP A 6 19.38 26.42 -22.55
CA ASP A 6 19.24 25.00 -22.20
C ASP A 6 19.24 24.74 -20.68
N TYR A 7 19.99 25.54 -19.91
CA TYR A 7 20.04 25.39 -18.46
C TYR A 7 18.78 25.96 -17.78
N ASP A 8 18.27 27.08 -18.29
CA ASP A 8 17.05 27.69 -17.77
C ASP A 8 15.84 26.76 -17.99
N GLU A 9 15.75 26.11 -19.16
CA GLU A 9 14.71 25.11 -19.46
C GLU A 9 14.82 23.87 -18.56
N LEU A 10 16.04 23.38 -18.27
CA LEU A 10 16.24 22.25 -17.37
C LEU A 10 15.88 22.59 -15.91
N ILE A 11 16.19 23.80 -15.46
CA ILE A 11 15.81 24.27 -14.13
C ILE A 11 14.28 24.38 -14.03
N GLU A 12 13.62 24.96 -15.02
CA GLU A 12 12.16 25.08 -15.07
C GLU A 12 11.50 23.68 -15.04
N ARG A 13 11.98 22.76 -15.88
CA ARG A 13 11.53 21.36 -15.89
C ARG A 13 11.73 20.67 -14.53
N GLY A 14 12.85 20.90 -13.87
CA GLY A 14 13.14 20.33 -12.56
C GLY A 14 12.23 20.89 -11.46
N LEU A 15 11.89 22.19 -11.53
CA LEU A 15 10.95 22.84 -10.62
C LEU A 15 9.51 22.32 -10.81
N GLU A 16 9.05 22.14 -12.05
CA GLU A 16 7.76 21.51 -12.34
C GLU A 16 7.66 20.10 -11.76
N LEU A 17 8.77 19.33 -11.83
CA LEU A 17 8.83 17.99 -11.26
C LEU A 17 8.78 18.01 -9.72
N LEU A 18 9.36 19.03 -9.07
CA LEU A 18 9.25 19.22 -7.62
C LEU A 18 7.84 19.58 -7.20
N GLU A 19 7.19 20.51 -7.90
CA GLU A 19 5.80 20.89 -7.61
C GLU A 19 4.85 19.69 -7.80
N ALA A 20 5.07 18.90 -8.85
CA ALA A 20 4.32 17.65 -9.05
C ALA A 20 4.62 16.60 -7.96
N ALA A 21 5.83 16.58 -7.40
CA ALA A 21 6.19 15.69 -6.30
C ALA A 21 5.52 16.10 -4.98
N GLU A 22 5.46 17.40 -4.69
CA GLU A 22 4.77 17.98 -3.53
C GLU A 22 3.26 17.78 -3.62
N ALA A 23 2.67 17.95 -4.80
CA ALA A 23 1.25 17.68 -5.02
C ALA A 23 0.90 16.20 -4.82
N ALA A 24 1.79 15.29 -5.25
CA ALA A 24 1.64 13.86 -4.98
C ALA A 24 1.83 13.53 -3.50
N GLU A 25 2.72 14.25 -2.80
CA GLU A 25 2.91 14.15 -1.35
C GLU A 25 1.64 14.56 -0.59
N HIS A 26 1.02 15.68 -0.97
CA HIS A 26 -0.25 16.14 -0.41
C HIS A 26 -1.41 15.17 -0.67
N SER A 27 -1.31 14.35 -1.71
CA SER A 27 -2.28 13.31 -2.05
C SER A 27 -1.98 11.96 -1.39
N GLU A 28 -0.98 11.90 -0.49
CA GLU A 28 -0.47 10.68 0.16
C GLU A 28 -0.01 9.59 -0.84
N ASP A 29 0.24 9.96 -2.10
CA ASP A 29 0.79 9.06 -3.12
C ASP A 29 2.32 9.07 -3.02
N TRP A 30 2.82 8.44 -1.95
CA TRP A 30 4.25 8.40 -1.62
C TRP A 30 5.09 7.83 -2.76
N ALA A 31 4.57 6.82 -3.48
CA ALA A 31 5.28 6.18 -4.58
C ALA A 31 5.48 7.14 -5.76
N ARG A 32 4.43 7.87 -6.13
CA ARG A 32 4.51 8.86 -7.21
C ARG A 32 5.33 10.08 -6.80
N SER A 33 5.22 10.53 -5.55
CA SER A 33 6.02 11.62 -5.00
C SER A 33 7.51 11.31 -5.05
N ILE A 34 7.93 10.14 -4.55
CA ILE A 34 9.34 9.68 -4.58
C ILE A 34 9.87 9.64 -6.02
N PHE A 35 9.11 9.07 -6.95
CA PHE A 35 9.51 9.00 -8.35
C PHE A 35 9.70 10.38 -8.98
N LYS A 36 8.83 11.35 -8.64
CA LYS A 36 8.93 12.73 -9.13
C LYS A 36 10.10 13.48 -8.52
N TYR A 37 10.37 13.32 -7.22
CA TYR A 37 11.57 13.85 -6.59
C TYR A 37 12.86 13.27 -7.19
N GLN A 38 12.88 11.98 -7.55
CA GLN A 38 14.02 11.36 -8.23
C GLN A 38 14.26 11.97 -9.62
N GLN A 39 13.19 12.14 -10.41
CA GLN A 39 13.28 12.81 -11.72
C GLN A 39 13.75 14.26 -11.58
N ALA A 40 13.24 14.98 -10.60
CA ALA A 40 13.67 16.35 -10.31
C ALA A 40 15.16 16.39 -9.96
N ALA A 41 15.62 15.53 -9.05
CA ALA A 41 17.04 15.44 -8.67
C ALA A 41 17.94 15.11 -9.88
N GLU A 42 17.52 14.19 -10.75
CA GLU A 42 18.28 13.81 -11.94
C GLU A 42 18.42 14.98 -12.94
N VAL A 43 17.33 15.70 -13.21
CA VAL A 43 17.33 16.87 -14.11
C VAL A 43 18.10 18.04 -13.49
N LEU A 44 17.91 18.29 -12.19
CA LEU A 44 18.58 19.36 -11.47
C LEU A 44 20.06 19.06 -11.22
N SER A 45 20.49 17.80 -11.20
CA SER A 45 21.91 17.41 -11.11
C SER A 45 22.71 17.73 -12.37
N GLN A 46 22.02 17.80 -13.52
CA GLN A 46 22.61 18.22 -14.79
C GLN A 46 22.75 19.74 -14.86
N CYS A 47 21.99 20.45 -14.03
CA CYS A 47 22.17 21.87 -13.80
C CYS A 47 23.33 22.07 -12.81
N LYS A 48 24.08 23.17 -12.94
CA LYS A 48 25.13 23.54 -11.96
C LYS A 48 24.54 24.05 -10.64
N LEU A 49 23.54 23.36 -10.12
CA LEU A 49 22.89 23.71 -8.87
C LEU A 49 23.81 23.41 -7.68
N PRO A 50 23.69 24.19 -6.59
CA PRO A 50 24.38 23.90 -5.35
C PRO A 50 24.01 22.50 -4.87
N ARG A 51 25.03 21.74 -4.49
CA ARG A 51 24.88 20.37 -3.99
C ARG A 51 23.89 20.27 -2.82
N GLU A 52 23.85 21.31 -1.99
CA GLU A 52 22.92 21.46 -0.87
C GLU A 52 21.46 21.27 -1.28
N LYS A 53 21.05 21.81 -2.45
CA LYS A 53 19.66 21.67 -2.93
C LYS A 53 19.35 20.25 -3.41
N LEU A 54 20.34 19.54 -3.95
CA LEU A 54 20.17 18.13 -4.30
C LEU A 54 20.09 17.28 -3.04
N ASP A 55 20.91 17.58 -2.04
CA ASP A 55 20.90 16.90 -0.74
C ASP A 55 19.52 17.06 -0.06
N GLU A 56 18.90 18.25 -0.10
CA GLU A 56 17.53 18.46 0.40
C GLU A 56 16.49 17.55 -0.29
N ILE A 57 16.60 17.38 -1.61
CA ILE A 57 15.70 16.50 -2.38
C ILE A 57 15.93 15.04 -1.99
N TYR A 58 17.18 14.61 -1.84
CA TYR A 58 17.50 13.25 -1.41
C TYR A 58 17.08 12.96 0.03
N ASP A 59 17.24 13.91 0.94
CA ASP A 59 16.75 13.81 2.31
C ASP A 59 15.22 13.68 2.33
N ARG A 60 14.52 14.41 1.46
CA ARG A 60 13.07 14.29 1.30
C ARG A 60 12.66 12.91 0.78
N ILE A 61 13.36 12.39 -0.23
CA ILE A 61 13.15 11.02 -0.75
C ILE A 61 13.37 9.98 0.36
N ALA A 62 14.43 10.13 1.15
CA ALA A 62 14.74 9.21 2.25
C ALA A 62 13.65 9.25 3.34
N TYR A 63 13.15 10.44 3.68
CA TYR A 63 12.02 10.60 4.60
C TYR A 63 10.76 9.90 4.08
N LEU A 64 10.38 10.15 2.81
CA LEU A 64 9.18 9.55 2.21
C LEU A 64 9.27 8.02 2.12
N ASN A 65 10.46 7.46 1.84
CA ASN A 65 10.65 6.02 1.87
C ASN A 65 10.43 5.44 3.28
N ARG A 66 10.91 6.11 4.33
CA ARG A 66 10.66 5.69 5.72
C ARG A 66 9.18 5.74 6.08
N VAL A 67 8.47 6.78 5.66
CA VAL A 67 7.01 6.90 5.88
C VAL A 67 6.28 5.75 5.18
N LYS A 68 6.61 5.49 3.91
CA LYS A 68 6.05 4.38 3.14
C LYS A 68 6.36 3.01 3.74
N GLU A 69 7.57 2.79 4.21
CA GLU A 69 7.96 1.56 4.90
C GLU A 69 7.21 1.39 6.21
N HIS A 70 7.09 2.44 7.01
CA HIS A 70 6.35 2.42 8.26
C HIS A 70 4.84 2.20 8.06
N GLU A 71 4.24 2.74 7.00
CA GLU A 71 2.86 2.41 6.61
C GLU A 71 2.71 0.95 6.19
N LYS A 72 3.69 0.42 5.44
CA LYS A 72 3.70 -0.99 5.02
C LYS A 72 3.86 -1.92 6.21
N GLU A 73 4.72 -1.56 7.16
CA GLU A 73 4.91 -2.29 8.41
C GLU A 73 3.67 -2.22 9.30
N GLN A 74 2.99 -1.07 9.40
CA GLN A 74 1.72 -0.98 10.12
C GLN A 74 0.59 -1.78 9.46
N LYS A 75 0.50 -1.78 8.12
CA LYS A 75 -0.43 -2.64 7.38
C LYS A 75 -0.08 -4.13 7.47
N ALA A 76 1.19 -4.48 7.61
CA ALA A 76 1.64 -5.86 7.80
C ALA A 76 1.54 -6.32 9.27
N ALA A 77 1.59 -5.39 10.22
CA ALA A 77 1.42 -5.63 11.66
C ALA A 77 -0.05 -5.58 12.10
N GLN A 78 -0.95 -5.00 11.30
CA GLN A 78 -2.35 -5.34 11.38
C GLN A 78 -2.47 -6.81 11.01
N PRO A 79 -3.09 -7.66 11.85
CA PRO A 79 -3.44 -8.99 11.41
C PRO A 79 -4.34 -8.77 10.19
N GLN A 80 -3.84 -9.10 9.00
CA GLN A 80 -4.71 -9.52 7.92
C GLN A 80 -5.47 -10.69 8.53
N VAL A 81 -6.66 -10.37 9.04
CA VAL A 81 -7.73 -11.35 9.19
C VAL A 81 -7.79 -11.96 7.81
N ASP A 82 -7.22 -13.15 7.68
CA ASP A 82 -7.16 -13.89 6.42
C ASP A 82 -8.60 -14.26 6.09
N VAL A 83 -9.33 -13.30 5.51
CA VAL A 83 -10.76 -13.40 5.22
C VAL A 83 -10.99 -14.62 4.31
N ASP A 84 -10.06 -14.84 3.37
CA ASP A 84 -10.07 -16.01 2.49
C ASP A 84 -9.87 -17.30 3.28
N GLY A 85 -8.88 -17.35 4.18
CA GLY A 85 -8.64 -18.49 5.07
C GLY A 85 -9.75 -18.73 6.10
N MET A 86 -10.46 -17.70 6.53
CA MET A 86 -11.62 -17.81 7.42
C MET A 86 -12.86 -18.32 6.67
N GLN A 87 -13.07 -17.87 5.44
CA GLN A 87 -14.14 -18.35 4.57
C GLN A 87 -13.93 -19.81 4.20
N GLU A 88 -12.70 -20.20 3.85
CA GLU A 88 -12.37 -21.59 3.55
C GLU A 88 -12.62 -22.51 4.76
N LYS A 89 -12.20 -22.08 5.96
CA LYS A 89 -12.49 -22.81 7.21
C LYS A 89 -14.00 -22.92 7.47
N ALA A 90 -14.76 -21.87 7.24
CA ALA A 90 -16.21 -21.91 7.42
C ALA A 90 -16.88 -22.90 6.45
N PHE A 91 -16.46 -22.93 5.18
CA PHE A 91 -16.99 -23.88 4.21
C PHE A 91 -16.60 -25.33 4.52
N GLN A 92 -15.37 -25.58 4.98
CA GLN A 92 -14.97 -26.91 5.47
C GLN A 92 -15.85 -27.38 6.64
N MET A 93 -16.19 -26.47 7.57
CA MET A 93 -17.07 -26.79 8.70
C MET A 93 -18.51 -27.07 8.26
N ILE A 94 -19.02 -26.34 7.25
CA ILE A 94 -20.33 -26.61 6.64
C ILE A 94 -20.34 -27.97 5.94
N ASP A 95 -19.30 -28.31 5.21
CA ASP A 95 -19.21 -29.60 4.52
C ASP A 95 -19.04 -30.76 5.51
N ASN A 96 -18.31 -30.55 6.60
CA ASN A 96 -18.24 -31.50 7.71
C ASN A 96 -19.61 -31.68 8.39
N ALA A 97 -20.35 -30.59 8.63
CA ALA A 97 -21.70 -30.67 9.17
C ALA A 97 -22.64 -31.50 8.29
N LYS A 98 -22.60 -31.31 6.96
CA LYS A 98 -23.36 -32.13 6.00
C LYS A 98 -22.97 -33.62 6.03
N ALA A 99 -21.71 -33.93 6.30
CA ALA A 99 -21.27 -35.32 6.47
C ALA A 99 -21.82 -35.91 7.78
N LEU A 100 -21.76 -35.16 8.88
CA LEU A 100 -22.30 -35.55 10.18
C LEU A 100 -23.83 -35.71 10.16
N GLU A 101 -24.56 -34.88 9.40
CA GLU A 101 -26.00 -35.06 9.15
C GLU A 101 -26.30 -36.41 8.48
N LYS A 102 -25.51 -36.81 7.47
CA LYS A 102 -25.66 -38.11 6.80
C LYS A 102 -25.37 -39.29 7.75
N GLU A 103 -24.49 -39.09 8.72
CA GLU A 103 -24.19 -40.05 9.78
C GLU A 103 -25.18 -40.00 10.96
N ASN A 104 -26.22 -39.16 10.88
CA ASN A 104 -27.22 -38.93 11.94
C ASN A 104 -26.61 -38.40 13.26
N ARG A 105 -25.43 -37.78 13.18
CA ARG A 105 -24.70 -37.13 14.29
C ARG A 105 -25.08 -35.65 14.39
N LEU A 106 -26.37 -35.41 14.59
CA LEU A 106 -26.96 -34.07 14.57
C LEU A 106 -26.34 -33.09 15.59
N PRO A 107 -25.99 -33.48 16.83
CA PRO A 107 -25.35 -32.56 17.78
C PRO A 107 -24.00 -32.04 17.26
N ASP A 108 -23.17 -32.92 16.70
CA ASP A 108 -21.85 -32.57 16.18
C ASP A 108 -21.95 -31.71 14.90
N ALA A 109 -23.00 -31.93 14.10
CA ALA A 109 -23.30 -31.13 12.93
C ALA A 109 -23.69 -29.69 13.31
N VAL A 110 -24.50 -29.52 14.36
CA VAL A 110 -24.90 -28.20 14.88
C VAL A 110 -23.68 -27.44 15.40
N ASP A 111 -22.81 -28.08 16.17
CA ASP A 111 -21.59 -27.45 16.67
C ASP A 111 -20.67 -27.01 15.51
N SER A 112 -20.53 -27.84 14.47
CA SER A 112 -19.77 -27.50 13.26
C SER A 112 -20.34 -26.28 12.52
N LEU A 113 -21.66 -26.19 12.39
CA LEU A 113 -22.33 -25.03 11.77
C LEU A 113 -22.19 -23.76 12.61
N MET A 114 -22.27 -23.87 13.94
CA MET A 114 -22.08 -22.73 14.84
C MET A 114 -20.68 -22.12 14.69
N HIS A 115 -19.65 -22.96 14.59
CA HIS A 115 -18.30 -22.49 14.32
C HIS A 115 -18.17 -21.85 12.92
N ALA A 116 -18.80 -22.44 11.90
CA ALA A 116 -18.81 -21.85 10.56
C ALA A 116 -19.40 -20.43 10.54
N VAL A 117 -20.52 -20.21 11.24
CA VAL A 117 -21.17 -18.90 11.35
C VAL A 117 -20.27 -17.89 12.08
N GLN A 118 -19.56 -18.31 13.12
CA GLN A 118 -18.59 -17.44 13.81
C GLN A 118 -17.47 -16.98 12.89
N TYR A 119 -16.91 -17.88 12.08
CA TYR A 119 -15.88 -17.53 11.10
C TYR A 119 -16.40 -16.61 9.99
N LEU A 120 -17.60 -16.85 9.48
CA LEU A 120 -18.23 -15.98 8.46
C LEU A 120 -18.58 -14.59 9.00
N SER A 121 -19.09 -14.52 10.23
CA SER A 121 -19.37 -13.25 10.90
C SER A 121 -18.10 -12.46 11.19
N ALA A 122 -17.03 -13.13 11.64
CA ALA A 122 -15.71 -12.50 11.83
C ALA A 122 -15.07 -12.04 10.51
N ALA A 123 -15.40 -12.72 9.40
CA ALA A 123 -15.00 -12.35 8.05
C ALA A 123 -15.86 -11.20 7.44
N GLY A 124 -16.88 -10.71 8.16
CA GLY A 124 -17.77 -9.65 7.69
C GLY A 124 -18.74 -10.10 6.59
N TRP A 125 -18.99 -11.41 6.47
CA TRP A 125 -19.91 -11.96 5.48
C TRP A 125 -21.36 -11.83 6.00
N GLU A 126 -22.09 -10.85 5.47
CA GLU A 126 -23.53 -10.75 5.71
C GLU A 126 -24.29 -11.52 4.62
N PRO A 127 -25.21 -12.43 4.99
CA PRO A 127 -26.09 -13.07 4.01
C PRO A 127 -26.98 -12.00 3.36
N ALA A 128 -26.88 -11.87 2.03
CA ALA A 128 -27.68 -10.96 1.21
C ALA A 128 -29.16 -11.35 1.13
#